data_AF-A0A7S2DIB2-F1
#
_entry.id   AF-A0A7S2DIB2-F1
#
_cell.length_a   1.000
_cell.length_b   1.000
_cell.length_c   1.000
_cell.angle_alpha   90.00
_cell.angle_beta   90.00
_cell.angle_gamma   90.00
#
_symmetry.space_group_name_H-M   'P 1'
#
loop_
_entity.id
_entity.type
_entity.pdbx_description
1 polymer ?
#
loop_
_entity_poly.entity_id
_entity_poly.type
_entity_poly.pdbx_seq_one_letter_code
_entity_poly.pdbx_strand_id
1 'polypeptide(L)'
;LSAANMAEWYRSGQEAQQLADEALRRLFAVQLRLGWADPPAQVPWSGYGDAVVNTPEHQALAKRAADKSLVLLKNEGGTLPLRAAQVRTLAVLGPHVNATSTMQGNYAGTAPFLISPCEGLGRHAAPK
;
A
#
# COMPACT_ATOMS: atom_id res chain seq x y z
N LEU A 1 -11.47 13.35 -23.44
CA LEU A 1 -12.12 12.89 -24.69
C LEU A 1 -13.40 12.17 -24.32
N SER A 2 -14.55 12.61 -24.83
CA SER A 2 -15.83 11.92 -24.59
C SER A 2 -15.90 10.63 -25.42
N ALA A 3 -16.79 9.71 -25.05
CA ALA A 3 -17.05 8.50 -25.84
C ALA A 3 -17.52 8.83 -27.27
N ALA A 4 -18.28 9.91 -27.45
CA ALA A 4 -18.73 10.38 -28.77
C ALA A 4 -17.55 10.75 -29.68
N ASN A 5 -16.56 11.47 -29.17
CA ASN A 5 -15.39 11.88 -29.95
C ASN A 5 -14.52 10.68 -30.36
N MET A 6 -14.48 9.61 -29.55
CA MET A 6 -13.75 8.38 -29.88
C MET A 6 -14.41 7.59 -31.01
N ALA A 7 -15.75 7.53 -31.04
CA ALA A 7 -16.49 6.85 -32.10
C ALA A 7 -16.42 7.61 -33.44
N GLU A 8 -16.37 8.94 -33.40
CA GLU A 8 -16.11 9.77 -34.57
C GLU A 8 -14.67 9.61 -35.07
N TRP A 9 -13.68 9.66 -34.16
CA TRP A 9 -12.28 9.41 -34.50
C TRP A 9 -12.07 8.02 -35.11
N TYR A 10 -12.67 6.96 -34.56
CA TYR A 10 -12.58 5.61 -35.12
C TYR A 10 -13.17 5.53 -36.54
N ARG A 11 -14.23 6.30 -36.82
CA ARG A 11 -14.85 6.39 -38.15
C ARG A 11 -14.09 7.29 -39.13
N SER A 12 -13.10 8.05 -38.66
CA SER A 12 -12.38 9.04 -39.49
C SER A 12 -11.45 8.41 -40.54
N GLY A 13 -11.06 7.15 -40.39
CA GLY A 13 -10.29 6.44 -41.42
C GLY A 13 -9.53 5.22 -40.94
N GLN A 14 -8.89 4.55 -41.89
CA GLN A 14 -8.19 3.27 -41.66
C GLN A 14 -7.04 3.37 -40.66
N GLU A 15 -6.30 4.47 -40.63
CA GLU A 15 -5.20 4.68 -39.69
C GLU A 15 -5.70 4.70 -38.23
N ALA A 16 -6.81 5.38 -37.97
CA ALA A 16 -7.44 5.40 -36.64
C ALA A 16 -7.92 4.01 -36.21
N GLN A 17 -8.49 3.23 -37.14
CA GLN A 17 -8.91 1.86 -36.87
C GLN A 17 -7.71 0.95 -36.57
N GLN A 18 -6.61 1.05 -37.32
CA GLN A 18 -5.39 0.28 -37.05
C GLN A 18 -4.78 0.60 -35.68
N LEU A 19 -4.78 1.88 -35.27
CA LEU A 19 -4.32 2.29 -33.94
C LEU A 19 -5.23 1.72 -32.83
N ALA A 20 -6.54 1.73 -33.04
CA ALA A 20 -7.50 1.14 -32.11
C ALA A 20 -7.31 -0.39 -32.01
N ASP A 21 -7.17 -1.08 -33.15
CA ASP A 21 -6.91 -2.52 -33.21
C ASP A 21 -5.62 -2.88 -32.46
N GLU A 22 -4.56 -2.12 -32.66
CA GLU A 22 -3.28 -2.35 -31.98
C GLU A 22 -3.39 -2.12 -30.46
N ALA A 23 -4.08 -1.06 -30.03
CA ALA A 23 -4.33 -0.80 -28.61
C ALA A 23 -5.16 -1.92 -27.97
N LEU A 24 -6.20 -2.40 -28.66
CA LEU A 24 -7.04 -3.50 -28.21
C LEU A 24 -6.28 -4.83 -28.18
N ARG A 25 -5.45 -5.12 -29.19
CA ARG A 25 -4.57 -6.31 -29.18
C ARG A 25 -3.67 -6.31 -27.95
N ARG A 26 -3.06 -5.17 -27.59
CA ARG A 26 -2.21 -5.05 -26.39
C ARG A 26 -3.01 -5.26 -25.10
N LEU A 27 -4.18 -4.64 -24.99
CA LEU A 27 -5.06 -4.77 -23.82
C LEU A 27 -5.49 -6.23 -23.64
N PHE A 28 -6.05 -6.84 -24.68
CA PHE A 28 -6.54 -8.22 -24.62
C PHE A 28 -5.41 -9.23 -24.48
N ALA A 29 -4.23 -9.00 -25.06
CA ALA A 29 -3.08 -9.86 -24.82
C ALA A 29 -2.72 -9.94 -23.33
N VAL A 30 -2.78 -8.81 -22.60
CA VAL A 30 -2.56 -8.81 -21.15
C VAL A 30 -3.70 -9.49 -20.41
N GLN A 31 -4.97 -9.20 -20.75
CA GLN A 31 -6.12 -9.84 -20.11
C GLN A 31 -6.12 -11.37 -20.28
N LEU A 32 -5.79 -11.86 -21.48
CA LEU A 32 -5.66 -13.29 -21.76
C LEU A 32 -4.51 -13.91 -20.98
N ARG A 33 -3.34 -13.26 -20.89
CA ARG A 33 -2.23 -13.72 -20.02
C ARG A 33 -2.61 -13.76 -18.53
N LEU A 34 -3.53 -12.91 -18.11
CA LEU A 34 -4.09 -12.89 -16.75
C LEU A 34 -5.24 -13.89 -16.56
N GLY A 35 -5.54 -14.72 -17.57
CA GLY A 35 -6.54 -15.78 -17.50
C GLY A 35 -7.98 -15.28 -17.59
N TRP A 36 -8.22 -14.08 -18.15
CA TRP A 36 -9.57 -13.49 -18.22
C TRP A 36 -10.60 -14.38 -18.93
N ALA A 37 -10.16 -15.16 -19.93
CA ALA A 37 -11.02 -16.06 -20.70
C ALA A 37 -10.91 -17.54 -20.27
N ASP A 38 -10.08 -17.85 -19.27
CA ASP A 38 -9.83 -19.22 -18.82
C ASP A 38 -10.79 -19.61 -17.69
N PRO A 39 -11.14 -20.90 -17.53
CA PRO A 39 -11.91 -21.35 -16.38
C PRO A 39 -11.19 -20.99 -15.07
N PRO A 40 -11.88 -20.51 -14.02
CA PRO A 40 -11.23 -20.09 -12.77
C PRO A 40 -10.30 -21.15 -12.17
N ALA A 41 -10.64 -22.44 -12.30
CA ALA A 41 -9.81 -23.54 -11.81
C ALA A 41 -8.41 -23.64 -12.44
N GLN A 42 -8.18 -22.98 -13.58
CA GLN A 42 -6.90 -22.95 -14.31
C GLN A 42 -6.11 -21.66 -14.04
N VAL A 43 -6.68 -20.70 -13.32
CA VAL A 43 -6.08 -19.39 -13.06
C VAL A 43 -5.55 -19.33 -11.62
N PRO A 44 -4.22 -19.29 -11.39
CA PRO A 44 -3.64 -19.46 -10.05
C PRO A 44 -4.11 -18.46 -8.99
N TRP A 45 -4.54 -17.26 -9.42
CA TRP A 45 -4.98 -16.18 -8.53
C TRP A 45 -6.50 -16.06 -8.39
N SER A 46 -7.30 -16.85 -9.11
CA SER A 46 -8.76 -16.74 -9.06
C SER A 46 -9.36 -17.16 -7.71
N GLY A 47 -8.64 -17.98 -6.94
CA GLY A 47 -9.07 -18.50 -5.64
C GLY A 47 -8.77 -17.57 -4.46
N TYR A 48 -8.05 -16.45 -4.67
CA TYR A 48 -7.80 -15.49 -3.59
C TYR A 48 -9.09 -14.74 -3.24
N GLY A 49 -9.32 -14.59 -1.94
CA GLY A 49 -10.44 -13.81 -1.40
C GLY A 49 -10.05 -13.16 -0.07
N ASP A 50 -11.03 -12.69 0.68
CA ASP A 50 -10.81 -11.88 1.88
C ASP A 50 -9.96 -12.59 2.95
N ALA A 51 -9.96 -13.92 2.99
CA ALA A 51 -9.17 -14.71 3.92
C ALA A 51 -7.65 -14.47 3.81
N VAL A 52 -7.15 -14.01 2.65
CA VAL A 52 -5.73 -13.67 2.47
C VAL A 52 -5.44 -12.18 2.63
N VAL A 53 -6.45 -11.36 2.94
CA VAL A 53 -6.30 -9.92 3.16
C VAL A 53 -6.00 -9.64 4.63
N ASN A 54 -5.01 -8.78 4.90
CA ASN A 54 -4.62 -8.37 6.25
C ASN A 54 -4.29 -9.55 7.22
N THR A 55 -3.67 -10.61 6.72
CA THR A 55 -3.24 -11.73 7.57
C THR A 55 -2.16 -11.28 8.58
N PRO A 56 -1.94 -12.03 9.68
CA PRO A 56 -0.86 -11.76 10.61
C PRO A 56 0.52 -11.64 9.94
N GLU A 57 0.77 -12.41 8.88
CA GLU A 57 2.01 -12.40 8.11
C GLU A 57 2.16 -11.08 7.33
N HIS A 58 1.08 -10.58 6.71
CA HIS A 58 1.07 -9.28 6.04
C HIS A 58 1.29 -8.13 7.02
N GLN A 59 0.64 -8.17 8.18
CA GLN A 59 0.85 -7.18 9.25
C GLN A 59 2.30 -7.19 9.75
N ALA A 60 2.86 -8.38 9.97
CA ALA A 60 4.25 -8.54 10.37
C ALA A 60 5.22 -8.05 9.29
N LEU A 61 4.93 -8.29 8.00
CA LEU A 61 5.73 -7.78 6.89
C LEU A 61 5.69 -6.25 6.83
N ALA A 62 4.51 -5.64 6.92
CA ALA A 62 4.34 -4.19 6.94
C ALA A 62 5.12 -3.56 8.11
N LYS A 63 5.04 -4.16 9.31
CA LYS A 63 5.83 -3.72 10.46
C LYS A 63 7.34 -3.85 10.19
N ARG A 64 7.82 -4.98 9.67
CA ARG A 64 9.25 -5.17 9.35
C ARG A 64 9.74 -4.16 8.31
N ALA A 65 8.92 -3.86 7.30
CA ALA A 65 9.25 -2.84 6.31
C ALA A 65 9.38 -1.46 6.97
N ALA A 66 8.45 -1.08 7.84
CA ALA A 66 8.51 0.17 8.59
C ALA A 66 9.76 0.24 9.50
N ASP A 67 10.03 -0.82 10.28
CA ASP A 67 11.19 -0.89 11.19
C ASP A 67 12.52 -0.71 10.43
N LYS A 68 12.61 -1.22 9.19
CA LYS A 68 13.82 -1.15 8.35
C LYS A 68 13.90 0.11 7.47
N SER A 69 12.84 0.90 7.41
CA SER A 69 12.79 2.12 6.56
C SER A 69 13.14 3.39 7.33
N LEU A 70 13.23 3.32 8.66
CA LEU A 70 13.61 4.46 9.50
C LEU A 70 15.11 4.78 9.35
N VAL A 71 15.42 6.06 9.18
CA VAL A 71 16.80 6.56 9.06
C VAL A 71 17.15 7.38 10.29
N LEU A 72 18.19 6.97 11.01
CA LEU A 72 18.75 7.72 12.14
C LEU A 72 19.71 8.79 11.61
N LEU A 73 19.22 10.03 11.49
CA LEU A 73 20.02 11.14 10.94
C LEU A 73 21.09 11.65 11.91
N LYS A 74 20.83 11.59 13.22
CA LYS A 74 21.70 12.15 14.26
C LYS A 74 21.52 11.40 15.57
N ASN A 75 22.63 11.09 16.25
CA ASN A 75 22.63 10.47 17.59
C ASN A 75 23.82 10.96 18.42
N GLU A 76 23.75 12.21 18.90
CA GLU A 76 24.78 12.79 19.77
C GLU A 76 24.68 12.23 21.20
N GLY A 77 25.84 12.01 21.82
CA GLY A 77 25.95 11.53 23.20
C GLY A 77 25.43 10.12 23.45
N GLY A 78 25.12 9.34 22.40
CA GLY A 78 24.58 7.99 22.54
C GLY A 78 23.19 7.95 23.19
N THR A 79 22.37 8.97 22.94
CA THR A 79 21.03 9.11 23.53
C THR A 79 20.11 7.94 23.16
N LEU A 80 20.18 7.47 21.92
CA LEU A 80 19.48 6.27 21.46
C LEU A 80 20.41 5.04 21.47
N PRO A 81 19.89 3.84 21.80
CA PRO A 81 18.48 3.55 22.13
C PRO A 81 18.07 3.99 23.54
N LEU A 82 16.81 4.39 23.70
CA LEU A 82 16.24 4.69 25.02
C LEU A 82 16.23 3.41 25.88
N ARG A 83 16.78 3.49 27.09
CA ARG A 83 16.73 2.39 28.05
C ARG A 83 15.44 2.48 28.84
N ALA A 84 14.41 1.75 28.42
CA ALA A 84 13.07 1.81 29.03
C ALA A 84 13.09 1.68 30.57
N ALA A 85 13.94 0.81 31.13
CA ALA A 85 14.10 0.64 32.57
C ALA A 85 14.58 1.91 33.33
N GLN A 86 15.17 2.87 32.63
CA GLN A 86 15.69 4.13 33.19
C GLN A 86 14.73 5.31 32.93
N VAL A 87 13.68 5.11 32.12
CA VAL A 87 12.72 6.16 31.77
C VAL A 87 11.45 5.99 32.60
N ARG A 88 11.30 6.83 33.63
CA ARG A 88 10.08 6.84 34.48
C ARG A 88 8.87 7.49 33.80
N THR A 89 9.13 8.55 33.04
CA THR A 89 8.10 9.33 32.35
C THR A 89 8.63 9.71 30.98
N LEU A 90 7.82 9.49 29.94
CA LEU A 90 8.13 9.86 28.56
C LEU A 90 7.14 10.93 28.10
N ALA A 91 7.62 12.13 27.82
CA ALA A 91 6.81 13.16 27.16
C ALA A 91 6.87 12.96 25.64
N VAL A 92 5.71 12.82 25.00
CA VAL A 92 5.58 12.66 23.55
C VAL A 92 4.88 13.90 23.01
N LEU A 93 5.63 14.76 22.30
CA LEU A 93 5.18 16.09 21.87
C LEU A 93 5.31 16.28 20.35
N GLY A 94 4.43 17.11 19.78
CA GLY A 94 4.44 17.48 18.37
C GLY A 94 3.11 17.19 17.65
N PRO A 95 2.94 17.71 16.41
CA PRO A 95 1.68 17.59 15.67
C PRO A 95 1.39 16.16 15.20
N HIS A 96 2.42 15.32 15.08
CA HIS A 96 2.29 13.94 14.56
C HIS A 96 2.23 12.87 15.65
N VAL A 97 2.21 13.23 16.93
CA VAL A 97 2.21 12.24 18.02
C VAL A 97 1.01 11.30 17.96
N ASN A 98 -0.14 11.80 17.52
CA ASN A 98 -1.35 11.00 17.33
C ASN A 98 -1.74 10.88 15.84
N ALA A 99 -0.77 11.01 14.93
CA ALA A 99 -1.03 10.84 13.51
C ALA A 99 -1.40 9.38 13.20
N THR A 100 -2.50 9.19 12.45
CA THR A 100 -2.95 7.89 11.95
C THR A 100 -2.96 7.89 10.43
N SER A 101 -4.02 8.37 9.79
CA SER A 101 -4.16 8.41 8.33
C SER A 101 -3.04 9.20 7.65
N THR A 102 -2.55 10.26 8.30
CA THR A 102 -1.39 11.02 7.83
C THR A 102 -0.14 10.16 7.64
N MET A 103 0.06 9.12 8.46
CA MET A 103 1.20 8.21 8.34
C MET A 103 1.14 7.29 7.11
N GLN A 104 -0.03 7.18 6.48
CA GLN A 104 -0.20 6.36 5.27
C GLN A 104 0.24 7.09 4.00
N GLY A 105 0.40 8.42 4.03
CA GLY A 105 0.76 9.22 2.85
C GLY A 105 -0.37 9.31 1.82
N ASN A 106 -0.04 9.12 0.55
CA ASN A 106 -0.98 9.13 -0.57
C ASN A 106 -1.13 7.71 -1.19
N TYR A 107 -2.11 7.53 -2.08
CA TYR A 107 -2.41 6.23 -2.71
C TYR A 107 -2.63 5.08 -1.70
N ALA A 108 -3.15 5.41 -0.51
CA ALA A 108 -3.50 4.45 0.50
C ALA A 108 -5.00 4.11 0.46
N GLY A 109 -5.33 2.83 0.60
CA GLY A 109 -6.70 2.37 0.83
C GLY A 109 -7.09 2.44 2.32
N THR A 110 -8.31 1.99 2.62
CA THR A 110 -8.79 1.87 4.00
C THR A 110 -7.97 0.82 4.76
N ALA A 111 -7.27 1.25 5.80
CA ALA A 111 -6.50 0.35 6.66
C ALA A 111 -7.44 -0.36 7.66
N PRO A 112 -7.16 -1.64 7.98
CA PRO A 112 -7.92 -2.40 8.98
C PRO A 112 -7.68 -1.89 10.41
N PHE A 113 -6.52 -1.27 10.65
CA PHE A 113 -6.19 -0.54 11.86
C PHE A 113 -5.03 0.41 11.57
N LEU A 114 -4.86 1.42 12.41
CA LEU A 114 -3.75 2.37 12.37
C LEU A 114 -3.24 2.56 13.80
N ILE A 115 -1.92 2.51 13.97
CA ILE A 115 -1.27 2.70 15.26
C ILE A 115 -0.50 4.02 15.19
N SER A 116 -0.89 4.99 16.01
CA SER A 116 -0.17 6.27 16.07
C SER A 116 1.16 6.13 16.81
N PRO A 117 2.13 7.05 16.65
CA PRO A 117 3.37 7.03 17.41
C PRO A 117 3.15 6.98 18.93
N CYS A 118 2.20 7.75 19.45
CA CYS A 118 1.85 7.76 20.88
C CYS A 118 1.32 6.39 21.33
N GLU A 119 0.42 5.78 20.55
CA GLU A 119 -0.10 4.44 20.86
C GLU A 119 0.99 3.37 20.81
N GLY A 120 1.84 3.39 19.78
CA GLY A 120 2.94 2.44 19.63
C GLY A 120 3.96 2.52 20.77
N LEU A 121 4.32 3.76 21.17
CA LEU A 121 5.17 4.01 22.34
C LEU A 121 4.49 3.57 23.63
N GLY A 122 3.20 3.86 23.81
CA GLY A 122 2.42 3.46 24.99
C GLY A 122 2.38 1.94 25.18
N ARG A 123 2.20 1.17 24.09
CA ARG A 123 2.25 -0.30 24.11
C ARG A 123 3.63 -0.87 24.48
N HIS A 124 4.72 -0.13 24.26
CA HIS A 124 6.08 -0.53 24.62
C HIS A 124 6.58 0.01 25.96
N ALA A 125 6.03 1.15 26.42
CA ALA A 125 6.43 1.82 27.65
C ALA A 125 5.65 1.37 28.89
N ALA A 126 4.48 0.73 28.72
CA ALA A 126 3.76 0.12 29.82
C ALA A 126 4.59 -1.04 30.43
N PRO A 127 4.68 -1.14 31.77
CA PRO A 127 5.32 -2.29 32.40
C PRO A 127 4.59 -3.57 31.95
N LYS A 128 5.36 -4.59 31.58
CA LYS A 128 4.82 -5.95 31.49
C LYS A 128 4.41 -6.46 32.86
#